data_AF-A0A0Q8TCX8-F1
#
_entry.id   AF-A0A0Q8TCX8-F1
#
_cell.length_a   1.000
_cell.length_b   1.000
_cell.length_c   1.000
_cell.angle_alpha   90.00
_cell.angle_beta   90.00
_cell.angle_gamma   90.00
#
_symmetry.space_group_name_H-M   'P 1'
#
loop_
_entity.id
_entity.type
_entity.pdbx_description
1 polymer ?
#
loop_
_entity_poly.entity_id
_entity_poly.type
_entity_poly.pdbx_seq_one_letter_code
_entity_poly.pdbx_strand_id
1 'polypeptide(L)'
;MYKAATAALAFVALAAPAWAQMTPEGLWRNVDDKTGEAKAEIRIRDAGGGALTGVLEKRLAKDAKPDEVCAECSDDRKGKPLLGLELIRGAKKADGKDVWEGGKILDPENGRNYTLRMAPIEGGKKLEVRGSIGPFGRTQTWVRVQ
;
A
#
# COMPACT_ATOMS: atom_id res chain seq x y z
N MET A 1 32.92 59.02 14.12
CA MET A 1 31.55 58.71 13.67
C MET A 1 31.64 57.59 12.65
N TYR A 2 31.36 56.34 13.01
CA TYR A 2 31.21 55.24 12.04
C TYR A 2 29.94 54.47 12.39
N LYS A 3 28.94 54.58 11.50
CA LYS A 3 27.65 53.89 11.62
C LYS A 3 27.86 52.41 11.29
N ALA A 4 27.62 51.53 12.25
CA ALA A 4 27.54 50.10 12.01
C ALA A 4 26.22 49.78 11.29
N ALA A 5 26.32 49.26 10.07
CA ALA A 5 25.17 48.76 9.32
C ALA A 5 24.95 47.29 9.68
N THR A 6 23.88 46.98 10.42
CA THR A 6 23.41 45.62 10.67
C THR A 6 22.73 45.07 9.43
N ALA A 7 23.35 44.08 8.78
CA ALA A 7 22.75 43.32 7.69
C ALA A 7 21.85 42.22 8.27
N ALA A 8 20.54 42.29 8.02
CA ALA A 8 19.58 41.25 8.38
C ALA A 8 19.61 40.14 7.31
N LEU A 9 20.05 38.93 7.69
CA LEU A 9 19.97 37.73 6.87
C LEU A 9 18.53 37.21 6.87
N ALA A 10 17.82 37.38 5.76
CA ALA A 10 16.50 36.79 5.54
C ALA A 10 16.63 35.29 5.21
N PHE A 11 16.16 34.42 6.11
CA PHE A 11 16.09 32.98 5.89
C PHE A 11 14.84 32.64 5.06
N VAL A 12 15.01 32.46 3.74
CA VAL A 12 13.93 32.00 2.87
C VAL A 12 13.81 30.48 3.01
N ALA A 13 12.75 30.01 3.67
CA ALA A 13 12.41 28.60 3.70
C ALA A 13 11.90 28.16 2.32
N LEU A 14 12.77 27.49 1.54
CA LEU A 14 12.38 26.82 0.30
C LEU A 14 11.49 25.61 0.65
N ALA A 15 10.18 25.76 0.52
CA ALA A 15 9.26 24.63 0.52
C ALA A 15 9.48 23.84 -0.77
N ALA A 16 10.18 22.71 -0.69
CA ALA A 16 10.33 21.80 -1.82
C ALA A 16 8.95 21.24 -2.21
N PRO A 17 8.59 21.20 -3.49
CA PRO A 17 7.36 20.57 -3.93
C PRO A 17 7.40 19.08 -3.58
N ALA A 18 6.40 18.60 -2.83
CA ALA A 18 6.20 17.18 -2.61
C ALA A 18 5.79 16.54 -3.96
N TRP A 19 6.76 16.01 -4.71
CA TRP A 19 6.46 15.21 -5.88
C TRP A 19 5.74 13.94 -5.44
N ALA A 20 4.56 13.70 -6.00
CA ALA A 20 3.83 12.47 -5.74
C ALA A 20 4.68 11.28 -6.19
N GLN A 21 5.05 10.41 -5.25
CA GLN A 21 5.97 9.32 -5.51
C GLN A 21 5.27 8.23 -6.33
N MET A 22 5.85 7.86 -7.47
CA MET A 22 5.44 6.71 -8.29
C MET A 22 5.92 5.40 -7.65
N THR A 23 5.49 5.14 -6.42
CA THR A 23 5.81 3.93 -5.64
C THR A 23 4.56 3.34 -4.98
N PRO A 24 4.42 2.01 -4.85
CA PRO A 24 3.39 1.40 -4.04
C PRO A 24 3.55 1.64 -2.54
N GLU A 25 4.70 2.11 -2.05
CA GLU A 25 4.85 2.43 -0.63
C GLU A 25 3.88 3.54 -0.22
N GLY A 26 3.18 3.35 0.91
CA GLY A 26 2.16 4.28 1.39
C GLY A 26 0.95 3.60 2.03
N LEU A 27 -0.04 4.41 2.42
CA LEU A 27 -1.33 3.93 2.90
C LEU A 27 -2.35 3.96 1.76
N TRP A 28 -3.01 2.83 1.56
CA TRP A 28 -3.95 2.63 0.48
C TRP A 28 -5.29 2.15 1.00
N ARG A 29 -6.36 2.68 0.42
CA ARG A 29 -7.71 2.24 0.68
C ARG A 29 -8.21 1.42 -0.50
N ASN A 30 -8.58 0.18 -0.26
CA ASN A 30 -9.25 -0.62 -1.29
C ASN A 30 -10.76 -0.30 -1.28
N VAL A 31 -11.35 -0.37 -2.47
CA VAL A 31 -12.75 -0.06 -2.72
C VAL A 31 -13.41 -1.27 -3.35
N ASP A 32 -14.64 -1.55 -2.95
CA ASP A 32 -15.46 -2.56 -3.63
C ASP A 32 -15.95 -2.01 -4.97
N ASP A 33 -15.54 -2.63 -6.07
CA ASP A 33 -15.88 -2.13 -7.42
C ASP A 33 -17.39 -2.17 -7.74
N LYS A 34 -18.20 -2.92 -6.98
CA LYS A 34 -19.66 -3.01 -7.21
C LYS A 34 -20.42 -1.98 -6.38
N THR A 35 -20.02 -1.78 -5.14
CA THR A 35 -20.75 -0.93 -4.17
C THR A 35 -20.12 0.44 -3.95
N GLY A 36 -18.85 0.61 -4.31
CA GLY A 36 -18.07 1.82 -4.02
C GLY A 36 -17.68 1.97 -2.55
N GLU A 37 -18.01 1.01 -1.70
CA GLU A 37 -17.68 1.06 -0.28
C GLU A 37 -16.19 0.77 -0.05
N ALA A 38 -15.58 1.54 0.85
CA ALA A 38 -14.22 1.30 1.30
C ALA A 38 -14.19 0.06 2.21
N LYS A 39 -13.28 -0.89 1.94
CA LYS A 39 -13.22 -2.14 2.72
C LYS A 39 -12.15 -2.13 3.79
N ALA A 40 -10.98 -1.58 3.48
CA ALA A 40 -9.82 -1.64 4.35
C ALA A 40 -8.79 -0.56 3.99
N GLU A 41 -7.90 -0.28 4.93
CA GLU A 41 -6.66 0.47 4.71
C GLU A 41 -5.46 -0.47 4.87
N ILE A 42 -4.64 -0.56 3.83
CA ILE A 42 -3.45 -1.41 3.75
C ILE A 42 -2.23 -0.51 3.63
N ARG A 43 -1.25 -0.72 4.53
CA ARG A 43 0.03 -0.03 4.50
C ARG A 43 1.07 -0.87 3.80
N ILE A 44 1.66 -0.33 2.75
CA ILE A 44 2.76 -0.95 2.02
C ILE A 44 4.07 -0.26 2.39
N ARG A 45 5.12 -1.05 2.67
CA ARG A 45 6.48 -0.58 3.01
C ARG A 45 7.54 -1.51 2.42
N ASP A 46 8.75 -1.02 2.24
CA ASP A 46 9.92 -1.88 2.00
C ASP A 46 10.30 -2.64 3.27
N ALA A 47 10.36 -3.97 3.19
CA ALA A 47 10.83 -4.87 4.26
C ALA A 47 12.36 -5.09 4.21
N GLY A 48 13.05 -4.46 3.26
CA GLY A 48 14.49 -4.55 3.05
C GLY A 48 14.81 -5.06 1.64
N GLY A 49 15.82 -4.45 1.00
CA GLY A 49 16.31 -4.87 -0.31
C GLY A 49 15.27 -4.72 -1.44
N GLY A 50 14.35 -3.76 -1.32
CA GLY A 50 13.32 -3.45 -2.32
C GLY A 50 12.13 -4.42 -2.33
N ALA A 51 12.02 -5.30 -1.34
CA ALA A 51 10.92 -6.25 -1.21
C ALA A 51 9.77 -5.63 -0.42
N LEU A 52 8.66 -5.36 -1.08
CA LEU A 52 7.50 -4.75 -0.45
C LEU A 52 6.70 -5.77 0.36
N THR A 53 6.31 -5.34 1.56
CA THR A 53 5.29 -5.97 2.41
C THR A 53 4.07 -5.07 2.52
N GLY A 54 2.91 -5.65 2.77
CA GLY A 54 1.67 -4.90 2.99
C GLY A 54 0.87 -5.45 4.16
N VAL A 55 0.47 -4.57 5.07
CA VAL A 55 -0.20 -4.92 6.32
C VAL A 55 -1.57 -4.27 6.40
N LEU A 56 -2.57 -5.01 6.88
CA LEU A 56 -3.91 -4.50 7.13
C LEU A 56 -3.91 -3.57 8.36
N GLU A 57 -3.97 -2.24 8.15
CA GLU A 57 -3.99 -1.25 9.24
C GLU A 57 -5.41 -1.00 9.77
N LYS A 58 -6.41 -1.00 8.89
CA LYS A 58 -7.82 -0.80 9.29
C LYS A 58 -8.77 -1.63 8.45
N ARG A 59 -9.87 -2.05 9.07
CA ARG A 59 -11.05 -2.56 8.39
C ARG A 59 -12.13 -1.48 8.42
N LEU A 60 -12.76 -1.25 7.29
CA LEU A 60 -13.77 -0.20 7.07
C LEU A 60 -15.15 -0.77 6.74
N ALA A 61 -15.25 -2.10 6.53
CA ALA A 61 -16.51 -2.78 6.36
C ALA A 61 -17.37 -2.66 7.62
N LYS A 62 -18.69 -2.49 7.46
CA LYS A 62 -19.64 -2.23 8.56
C LYS A 62 -19.76 -3.38 9.56
N ASP A 63 -19.47 -4.59 9.11
CA ASP A 63 -19.51 -5.83 9.86
C ASP A 63 -18.14 -6.22 10.44
N ALA A 64 -17.11 -5.39 10.26
CA ALA A 64 -15.77 -5.70 10.72
C ALA A 64 -15.70 -5.76 12.25
N LYS A 65 -15.32 -6.92 12.77
CA LYS A 65 -15.01 -7.11 14.20
C LYS A 65 -13.52 -6.94 14.47
N PRO A 66 -13.14 -6.38 15.62
CA PRO A 66 -11.75 -6.13 15.97
C PRO A 66 -10.96 -7.41 16.30
N ASP A 67 -11.64 -8.48 16.71
CA ASP A 67 -11.07 -9.76 17.15
C ASP A 67 -11.12 -10.85 16.08
N GLU A 68 -11.54 -10.52 14.86
CA GLU A 68 -11.53 -11.47 13.76
C GLU A 68 -10.11 -11.94 13.44
N VAL A 69 -10.00 -13.24 13.18
CA VAL A 69 -8.75 -13.93 12.82
C VAL A 69 -8.85 -14.50 11.41
N CYS A 70 -7.71 -14.75 10.75
CA CYS A 70 -7.72 -15.46 9.48
C CYS A 70 -7.94 -16.96 9.70
N ALA A 71 -9.20 -17.38 9.76
CA ALA A 71 -9.59 -18.79 9.95
C ALA A 71 -9.28 -19.65 8.72
N GLU A 72 -9.50 -19.10 7.53
CA GLU A 72 -9.32 -19.78 6.23
C GLU A 72 -7.85 -19.90 5.81
N CYS A 73 -6.96 -19.08 6.38
CA CYS A 73 -5.54 -19.14 6.10
C CYS A 73 -4.98 -20.54 6.41
N SER A 74 -4.00 -20.98 5.60
CA SER A 74 -3.35 -22.28 5.74
C SER A 74 -1.86 -22.20 6.09
N ASP A 75 -1.31 -20.99 6.13
CA ASP A 75 0.11 -20.72 6.43
C ASP A 75 0.29 -20.14 7.85
N ASP A 76 1.43 -19.49 8.09
CA ASP A 76 1.82 -18.86 9.36
C ASP A 76 0.83 -17.79 9.86
N ARG A 77 -0.09 -17.35 9.00
CA ARG A 77 -1.14 -16.38 9.30
C ARG A 77 -2.43 -17.03 9.80
N LYS A 78 -2.54 -18.36 9.81
CA LYS A 78 -3.72 -19.06 10.34
C LYS A 78 -3.95 -18.73 11.81
N GLY A 79 -5.18 -18.32 12.13
CA GLY A 79 -5.58 -17.96 13.49
C GLY A 79 -4.95 -16.67 14.03
N LYS A 80 -4.23 -15.90 13.20
CA LYS A 80 -3.73 -14.58 13.57
C LYS A 80 -4.82 -13.52 13.39
N PRO A 81 -4.83 -12.46 14.22
CA PRO A 81 -5.75 -11.34 14.04
C PRO A 81 -5.65 -10.75 12.63
N LEU A 82 -6.78 -10.39 12.04
CA LEU A 82 -6.80 -9.72 10.73
C LEU A 82 -6.15 -8.34 10.81
N LEU A 83 -6.42 -7.58 11.87
CA LEU A 83 -5.72 -6.32 12.10
C LEU A 83 -4.24 -6.57 12.36
N GLY A 84 -3.38 -5.89 11.59
CA GLY A 84 -1.94 -6.12 11.61
C GLY A 84 -1.49 -7.34 10.80
N LEU A 85 -2.41 -8.04 10.12
CA LEU A 85 -2.04 -9.19 9.29
C LEU A 85 -1.28 -8.73 8.05
N GLU A 86 -0.17 -9.40 7.78
CA GLU A 86 0.59 -9.22 6.55
C GLU A 86 -0.15 -9.89 5.38
N LEU A 87 -0.67 -9.08 4.47
CA LEU A 87 -1.39 -9.52 3.27
C LEU A 87 -0.48 -9.64 2.06
N ILE A 88 0.45 -8.69 1.88
CA ILE A 88 1.36 -8.64 0.73
C ILE A 88 2.76 -9.05 1.16
N ARG A 89 3.41 -9.91 0.37
CA ARG A 89 4.78 -10.40 0.63
C ARG A 89 5.64 -10.40 -0.63
N GLY A 90 6.82 -9.80 -0.55
CA GLY A 90 7.93 -10.04 -1.48
C GLY A 90 7.80 -9.43 -2.87
N ALA A 91 6.88 -8.49 -3.09
CA ALA A 91 6.77 -7.83 -4.40
C ALA A 91 7.94 -6.86 -4.62
N LYS A 92 8.61 -6.96 -5.77
CA LYS A 92 9.78 -6.14 -6.10
C LYS A 92 9.55 -5.36 -7.39
N LYS A 93 10.20 -4.21 -7.52
CA LYS A 93 10.14 -3.40 -8.74
C LYS A 93 10.69 -4.20 -9.92
N ALA A 94 9.94 -4.23 -11.01
CA ALA A 94 10.39 -4.79 -12.28
C ALA A 94 11.34 -3.79 -12.96
N ASP A 95 12.41 -4.31 -13.56
CA ASP A 95 13.43 -3.48 -14.17
C ASP A 95 12.87 -2.58 -15.27
N GLY A 96 13.19 -1.29 -15.19
CA GLY A 96 12.78 -0.27 -16.16
C GLY A 96 11.28 0.03 -16.22
N LYS A 97 10.48 -0.43 -15.23
CA LYS A 97 9.02 -0.22 -15.21
C LYS A 97 8.55 0.23 -13.83
N ASP A 98 7.50 1.05 -13.79
CA ASP A 98 6.80 1.39 -12.55
C ASP A 98 5.77 0.30 -12.21
N VAL A 99 6.27 -0.92 -12.03
CA VAL A 99 5.50 -2.12 -11.74
C VAL A 99 6.24 -2.92 -10.68
N TRP A 100 5.51 -3.47 -9.72
CA TRP A 100 6.04 -4.37 -8.70
C TRP A 100 5.39 -5.75 -8.84
N GLU A 101 6.20 -6.79 -8.96
CA GLU A 101 5.74 -8.15 -9.22
C GLU A 101 6.62 -9.20 -8.51
N GLY A 102 6.36 -10.48 -8.77
CA GLY A 102 7.08 -11.61 -8.14
C GLY A 102 6.61 -11.96 -6.72
N GLY A 103 5.84 -11.07 -6.09
CA GLY A 103 5.29 -11.28 -4.75
C GLY A 103 3.95 -12.01 -4.73
N LYS A 104 3.39 -12.14 -3.53
CA LYS A 104 2.07 -12.72 -3.27
C LYS A 104 1.18 -11.75 -2.50
N ILE A 105 -0.12 -11.88 -2.71
CA ILE A 105 -1.17 -11.25 -1.90
C ILE A 105 -2.10 -12.33 -1.36
N LEU A 106 -2.35 -12.30 -0.05
CA LEU A 106 -3.32 -13.15 0.64
C LEU A 106 -4.68 -12.48 0.62
N ASP A 107 -5.70 -13.25 0.24
CA ASP A 107 -7.09 -12.93 0.53
C ASP A 107 -7.51 -13.62 1.84
N PRO A 108 -7.74 -12.89 2.93
CA PRO A 108 -8.11 -13.49 4.20
C PRO A 108 -9.53 -14.06 4.21
N GLU A 109 -10.40 -13.68 3.27
CA GLU A 109 -11.79 -14.18 3.19
C GLU A 109 -11.86 -15.63 2.71
N ASN A 110 -10.87 -16.07 1.93
CA ASN A 110 -10.77 -17.46 1.44
C ASN A 110 -9.43 -18.15 1.76
N GLY A 111 -8.51 -17.45 2.43
CA GLY A 111 -7.23 -17.97 2.86
C GLY A 111 -6.21 -18.24 1.75
N ARG A 112 -6.47 -17.81 0.51
CA ARG A 112 -5.63 -18.15 -0.65
C ARG A 112 -4.61 -17.06 -0.96
N ASN A 113 -3.43 -17.50 -1.39
CA ASN A 113 -2.36 -16.64 -1.89
C ASN A 113 -2.42 -16.54 -3.43
N TYR A 114 -2.43 -15.31 -3.93
CA TYR A 114 -2.44 -14.99 -5.36
C TYR A 114 -1.10 -14.39 -5.77
N THR A 115 -0.69 -14.61 -7.02
CA THR A 115 0.43 -13.85 -7.60
C THR A 115 0.05 -12.38 -7.67
N LEU A 116 0.92 -11.53 -7.16
CA LEU A 116 0.69 -10.10 -7.05
C LEU A 116 1.41 -9.33 -8.14
N ARG A 117 0.70 -8.37 -8.74
CA ARG A 117 1.27 -7.29 -9.53
C ARG A 117 0.68 -5.96 -9.06
N MET A 118 1.51 -4.96 -8.87
CA MET A 118 1.10 -3.62 -8.48
C MET A 118 1.66 -2.58 -9.44
N ALA A 119 0.88 -1.56 -9.78
CA ALA A 119 1.32 -0.45 -10.61
C ALA A 119 0.75 0.87 -10.08
N PRO A 120 1.57 1.80 -9.55
CA PRO A 120 1.10 3.15 -9.25
C PRO A 120 0.70 3.85 -10.55
N ILE A 121 -0.44 4.52 -10.53
CA ILE A 121 -1.01 5.26 -11.67
C ILE A 121 -1.45 6.66 -11.22
N GLU A 122 -1.83 7.51 -12.17
CA GLU A 122 -2.33 8.88 -11.90
C GLU A 122 -1.37 9.71 -11.03
N GLY A 123 -0.08 9.64 -11.34
CA GLY A 123 0.95 10.32 -10.55
C GLY A 123 1.06 9.76 -9.13
N GLY A 124 0.78 8.47 -8.93
CA GLY A 124 0.88 7.80 -7.64
C GLY A 124 -0.35 7.97 -6.75
N LYS A 125 -1.41 8.67 -7.18
CA LYS A 125 -2.65 8.85 -6.40
C LYS A 125 -3.49 7.58 -6.30
N LYS A 126 -3.31 6.66 -7.24
CA LYS A 126 -3.98 5.36 -7.27
C LYS A 126 -2.97 4.24 -7.48
N LEU A 127 -3.34 3.04 -7.07
CA LEU A 127 -2.57 1.83 -7.22
C LEU A 127 -3.44 0.76 -7.86
N GLU A 128 -3.07 0.28 -9.03
CA GLU A 128 -3.64 -0.95 -9.56
C GLU A 128 -3.03 -2.13 -8.83
N VAL A 129 -3.85 -2.97 -8.21
CA VAL A 129 -3.46 -4.17 -7.49
C VAL A 129 -4.13 -5.36 -8.15
N ARG A 130 -3.32 -6.25 -8.74
CA ARG A 130 -3.80 -7.46 -9.40
C ARG A 130 -3.36 -8.70 -8.63
N GLY A 131 -4.34 -9.53 -8.27
CA GLY A 131 -4.14 -10.89 -7.79
C GLY A 131 -4.53 -11.89 -8.88
N SER A 132 -3.67 -12.86 -9.19
CA SER A 132 -3.94 -13.90 -10.19
C SER A 132 -3.47 -15.31 -9.81
N ILE A 133 -4.11 -16.31 -10.44
CA ILE A 133 -3.66 -17.70 -10.52
C ILE A 133 -3.53 -18.01 -12.03
N GLY A 134 -2.30 -18.10 -12.53
CA GLY A 134 -2.06 -18.21 -13.97
C GLY A 134 -2.65 -17.02 -14.74
N PRO A 135 -3.40 -17.24 -15.84
CA PRO A 135 -3.99 -16.15 -16.63
C PRO A 135 -5.22 -15.52 -15.97
N PHE A 136 -5.86 -16.22 -15.02
CA PHE A 136 -7.09 -15.76 -14.37
C PHE A 136 -6.75 -14.89 -13.16
N GLY A 137 -7.35 -13.72 -13.08
CA GLY A 137 -7.12 -12.81 -11.97
C GLY A 137 -8.01 -11.59 -12.02
N ARG A 138 -8.06 -10.88 -10.89
CA ARG A 138 -8.81 -9.64 -10.72
C ARG A 138 -7.84 -8.51 -10.47
N THR A 139 -8.13 -7.36 -11.07
CA THR A 139 -7.46 -6.11 -10.76
C THR A 139 -8.42 -5.24 -9.98
N GLN A 140 -7.92 -4.60 -8.93
CA GLN A 140 -8.63 -3.57 -8.17
C GLN A 140 -7.82 -2.28 -8.20
N THR A 141 -8.51 -1.16 -8.08
CA THR A 141 -7.87 0.16 -7.98
C THR A 141 -7.98 0.65 -6.55
N TRP A 142 -6.85 0.81 -5.89
CA TRP A 142 -6.77 1.36 -4.54
C TRP A 142 -6.47 2.85 -4.59
N VAL A 143 -7.02 3.59 -3.64
CA VAL A 143 -6.86 5.04 -3.55
C VAL A 143 -5.87 5.36 -2.45
N ARG A 144 -4.91 6.24 -2.74
CA ARG A 144 -3.93 6.67 -1.73
C ARG A 144 -4.64 7.52 -0.66
N VAL A 145 -4.31 7.27 0.61
CA VAL A 145 -4.91 8.00 1.74
C VAL A 145 -4.05 9.20 2.19
N GLN A 146 -2.74 9.16 1.91
CA GLN A 146 -1.76 10.18 2.32
C GLN A 146 -1.00 10.74 1.13
#